data_AF-Q9CRZ0-F1
#
_entry.id   AF-Q9CRZ0-F1
#
_cell.length_a   1.000
_cell.length_b   1.000
_cell.length_c   1.000
_cell.angle_alpha   90.00
_cell.angle_beta   90.00
_cell.angle_gamma   90.00
#
_symmetry.space_group_name_H-M   'P 1'
#
loop_
_entity.id
_entity.type
_entity.pdbx_description
1 polymer ?
#
loop_
_entity_poly.entity_id
_entity_poly.type
_entity_poly.pdbx_seq_one_letter_code
_entity_poly.pdbx_strand_id
1 'polypeptide(L)'
;MRPEESWSRVGLVQCEEADSALEEPINVEEEDGGLQICRVCGDKANGYHFNVMTCEGCKGFFRRAMKRNVRLRCPFRKGTCEITRKTRRQCQACRLRKCLESGMKKEMIMSDAAVEQRRALIKK
;
A
#
# COMPACT_ATOMS: atom_id res chain seq x y z
N MET A 1 -23.52 -33.05 19.10
CA MET A 1 -24.63 -32.13 19.40
C MET A 1 -24.21 -31.24 20.55
N ARG A 2 -24.53 -29.94 20.45
CA ARG A 2 -24.57 -28.90 21.51
C ARG A 2 -25.17 -29.45 22.83
N PRO A 3 -24.96 -28.84 24.02
CA PRO A 3 -25.04 -27.39 24.29
C PRO A 3 -23.94 -26.86 25.25
N GLU A 4 -23.50 -25.61 25.10
CA GLU A 4 -24.01 -24.37 25.72
C GLU A 4 -23.80 -24.27 27.24
N GLU A 5 -23.07 -23.21 27.60
CA GLU A 5 -23.32 -22.31 28.73
C GLU A 5 -23.21 -22.96 30.13
N SER A 6 -22.53 -22.37 31.10
CA SER A 6 -23.03 -21.13 31.68
C SER A 6 -22.21 -20.74 32.91
N TRP A 7 -22.35 -19.46 33.25
CA TRP A 7 -22.24 -18.87 34.58
C TRP A 7 -20.85 -18.55 35.16
N SER A 8 -20.52 -17.27 34.99
CA SER A 8 -20.64 -16.28 36.07
C SER A 8 -20.02 -16.59 37.45
N ARG A 9 -19.15 -15.64 37.84
CA ARG A 9 -19.14 -14.92 39.13
C ARG A 9 -18.60 -15.65 40.38
N VAL A 10 -17.42 -15.22 40.84
CA VAL A 10 -17.16 -14.37 42.04
C VAL A 10 -15.83 -14.78 42.71
N GLY A 11 -15.01 -13.79 43.06
CA GLY A 11 -13.90 -13.91 44.02
C GLY A 11 -12.76 -12.95 43.72
N LEU A 12 -12.93 -11.64 43.90
CA LEU A 12 -12.63 -10.87 45.13
C LEU A 12 -11.13 -10.54 45.31
N VAL A 13 -10.77 -9.32 44.89
CA VAL A 13 -9.89 -8.29 45.54
C VAL A 13 -8.43 -8.65 45.84
N GLN A 14 -7.47 -8.17 45.02
CA GLN A 14 -6.51 -7.03 45.22
C GLN A 14 -5.48 -7.26 46.35
N CYS A 15 -4.18 -6.92 46.26
CA CYS A 15 -3.61 -5.58 46.05
C CYS A 15 -2.12 -5.63 45.62
N GLU A 16 -1.76 -4.66 44.75
CA GLU A 16 -0.48 -3.91 44.61
C GLU A 16 0.84 -4.64 44.27
N GLU A 17 1.49 -4.21 43.16
CA GLU A 17 2.64 -3.27 43.17
C GLU A 17 2.93 -2.77 41.73
N ALA A 18 3.44 -1.55 41.61
CA ALA A 18 3.51 -0.75 40.40
C ALA A 18 4.84 -0.85 39.63
N ASP A 19 4.73 -0.48 38.35
CA ASP A 19 5.76 0.01 37.43
C ASP A 19 6.74 -0.99 36.79
N SER A 20 6.28 -1.62 35.71
CA SER A 20 7.15 -2.08 34.63
C SER A 20 6.42 -1.89 33.31
N ALA A 21 6.82 -0.86 32.55
CA ALA A 21 6.37 -0.62 31.18
C ALA A 21 6.69 -1.83 30.30
N LEU A 22 5.67 -2.66 30.06
CA LEU A 22 5.68 -3.69 29.04
C LEU A 22 4.89 -3.16 27.85
N GLU A 23 5.53 -3.20 26.69
CA GLU A 23 4.94 -2.82 25.42
C GLU A 23 3.66 -3.61 25.17
N GLU A 24 2.55 -2.90 25.15
CA GLU A 24 1.24 -3.45 24.79
C GLU A 24 1.30 -3.96 23.34
N PRO A 25 0.97 -5.24 23.09
CA PRO A 25 0.85 -5.75 21.74
C PRO A 25 -0.28 -4.99 21.04
N ILE A 26 0.06 -4.32 19.93
CA ILE A 26 -0.91 -3.60 19.11
C ILE A 26 -1.93 -4.61 18.57
N ASN A 27 -3.10 -4.67 19.20
CA ASN A 27 -4.28 -5.34 18.68
C ASN A 27 -4.73 -4.58 17.42
N VAL A 28 -4.24 -4.99 16.24
CA VAL A 28 -4.84 -4.58 14.95
C VAL A 28 -6.13 -5.38 14.78
N GLU A 29 -7.16 -5.00 15.52
CA GLU A 29 -8.53 -5.44 15.27
C GLU A 29 -8.98 -4.87 13.91
N GLU A 30 -9.41 -5.78 13.03
CA GLU A 30 -9.92 -5.48 11.70
C GLU A 30 -11.30 -4.80 11.81
N GLU A 31 -11.34 -3.46 11.75
CA GLU A 31 -12.46 -2.67 11.17
C GLU A 31 -12.06 -1.19 11.02
N ASP A 32 -11.65 -0.81 9.81
CA ASP A 32 -12.01 0.49 9.26
C ASP A 32 -12.31 0.28 7.78
N GLY A 33 -13.60 0.21 7.45
CA GLY A 33 -14.12 0.36 6.10
C GLY A 33 -13.84 1.74 5.48
N GLY A 34 -12.80 2.43 5.93
CA GLY A 34 -12.27 3.63 5.31
C GLY A 34 -11.85 3.32 3.89
N LEU A 35 -12.45 4.06 2.95
CA LEU A 35 -12.11 3.99 1.54
C LEU A 35 -10.61 4.23 1.38
N GLN A 36 -9.85 3.15 1.13
CA GLN A 36 -8.42 3.27 0.88
C GLN A 36 -8.23 4.11 -0.40
N ILE A 37 -7.60 5.29 -0.27
CA ILE A 37 -7.40 6.23 -1.38
C ILE A 37 -5.98 6.13 -1.92
N CYS A 38 -5.85 6.16 -3.24
CA CYS A 38 -4.56 6.17 -3.92
C CYS A 38 -3.83 7.48 -3.66
N ARG A 39 -2.69 7.42 -2.92
CA ARG A 39 -1.86 8.58 -2.57
C ARG A 39 -1.36 9.39 -3.77
N VAL A 40 -1.33 8.79 -4.96
CA VAL A 40 -0.88 9.45 -6.20
C VAL A 40 -2.01 10.25 -6.87
N CYS A 41 -3.20 9.67 -7.03
CA CYS A 41 -4.24 10.24 -7.90
C CYS A 41 -5.63 10.39 -7.29
N GLY A 42 -5.81 10.02 -6.02
CA GLY A 42 -7.10 10.12 -5.32
C GLY A 42 -8.15 9.10 -5.76
N ASP A 43 -7.82 8.16 -6.63
CA ASP A 43 -8.71 7.07 -7.04
C ASP A 43 -8.82 5.99 -5.95
N LYS A 44 -9.80 5.09 -6.04
CA LYS A 44 -9.94 3.95 -5.12
C LYS A 44 -8.66 3.08 -5.18
N ALA A 45 -8.02 2.86 -4.04
CA ALA A 45 -6.87 1.99 -3.89
C ALA A 45 -7.31 0.53 -3.67
N ASN A 46 -6.43 -0.39 -4.04
CA ASN A 46 -6.64 -1.83 -3.91
C ASN A 46 -5.60 -2.47 -2.98
N GLY A 47 -4.79 -1.65 -2.31
CA GLY A 47 -3.75 -2.09 -1.38
C GLY A 47 -2.40 -1.40 -1.63
N TYR A 48 -1.38 -1.94 -0.97
CA TYR A 48 0.00 -1.49 -1.10
C TYR A 48 0.64 -2.02 -2.37
N HIS A 49 1.20 -1.11 -3.16
CA HIS A 49 2.00 -1.46 -4.32
C HIS A 49 3.29 -0.65 -4.29
N PHE A 50 4.42 -1.34 -4.34
CA PHE A 50 5.73 -0.71 -4.29
C PHE A 50 5.87 0.24 -3.08
N ASN A 51 5.37 -0.17 -1.90
CA ASN A 51 5.45 0.53 -0.60
C ASN A 51 4.38 1.61 -0.35
N VAL A 52 3.42 1.79 -1.27
CA VAL A 52 2.44 2.88 -1.16
C VAL A 52 1.03 2.38 -1.45
N MET A 53 0.06 2.85 -0.66
CA MET A 53 -1.37 2.65 -0.92
C MET A 53 -1.75 3.30 -2.27
N THR A 54 -2.03 2.49 -3.28
CA THR A 54 -2.29 2.97 -4.65
C THR A 54 -3.37 2.17 -5.36
N CYS A 55 -3.93 2.75 -6.43
CA CYS A 55 -4.82 2.06 -7.34
C CYS A 55 -4.05 1.24 -8.38
N GLU A 56 -4.73 0.26 -9.00
CA GLU A 56 -4.17 -0.57 -10.08
C GLU A 56 -3.59 0.27 -11.24
N GLY A 57 -4.23 1.41 -11.53
CA GLY A 57 -3.76 2.32 -12.56
C GLY A 57 -2.39 2.94 -12.26
N CYS A 58 -2.08 3.26 -11.01
CA CYS A 58 -0.79 3.84 -10.62
C CYS A 58 0.27 2.75 -10.41
N LYS A 59 -0.11 1.59 -9.86
CA LYS A 59 0.72 0.38 -9.82
C LYS A 59 1.27 0.02 -11.20
N GLY A 60 0.40 -0.17 -12.17
CA GLY A 60 0.80 -0.56 -13.52
C GLY A 60 1.62 0.52 -14.23
N PHE A 61 1.27 1.78 -14.02
CA PHE A 61 2.03 2.92 -14.56
C PHE A 61 3.46 2.96 -14.01
N PHE A 62 3.62 2.91 -12.69
CA PHE A 62 4.93 2.97 -12.02
C PHE A 62 5.85 1.85 -12.50
N ARG A 63 5.36 0.60 -12.52
CA ARG A 63 6.11 -0.56 -13.03
C ARG A 63 6.62 -0.35 -14.45
N ARG A 64 5.78 0.13 -15.37
CA ARG A 64 6.17 0.37 -16.77
C ARG A 64 7.13 1.54 -16.91
N ALA A 65 6.87 2.63 -16.20
CA ALA A 65 7.68 3.84 -16.26
C ALA A 65 9.12 3.58 -15.78
N MET A 66 9.27 2.81 -14.69
CA MET A 66 10.58 2.43 -14.15
C MET A 66 11.36 1.45 -15.04
N LYS A 67 10.67 0.56 -15.76
CA LYS A 67 11.32 -0.37 -16.70
C LYS A 67 11.75 0.30 -18.02
N ARG A 68 10.99 1.28 -18.52
CA ARG A 68 11.26 1.90 -19.83
C ARG A 68 12.52 2.77 -19.86
N ASN A 69 13.05 3.19 -18.70
CA ASN A 69 14.22 4.06 -18.57
C ASN A 69 14.20 5.33 -19.47
N VAL A 70 13.01 5.80 -19.85
CA VAL A 70 12.82 7.00 -20.67
C VAL A 70 12.66 8.22 -19.76
N ARG A 71 13.38 9.30 -20.08
CA ARG A 71 13.18 10.60 -19.43
C ARG A 71 11.83 11.20 -19.84
N LEU A 72 10.85 11.16 -18.93
CA LEU A 72 9.53 11.75 -19.14
C LEU A 72 9.60 13.28 -18.98
N ARG A 73 9.06 14.04 -19.95
CA ARG A 73 8.96 15.51 -19.89
C ARG A 73 7.53 15.96 -19.66
N CYS A 74 7.33 17.00 -18.84
CA CYS A 74 6.01 17.61 -18.65
C CYS A 74 5.58 18.34 -19.93
N PRO A 75 4.42 18.01 -20.54
CA PRO A 75 3.96 18.67 -21.77
C PRO A 75 3.53 20.13 -21.51
N PHE A 76 3.12 20.45 -20.29
CA PHE A 76 2.64 21.78 -19.92
C PHE A 76 3.74 22.74 -19.46
N ARG A 77 5.02 22.31 -19.47
CA ARG A 77 6.21 23.07 -19.01
C ARG A 77 6.21 23.60 -17.56
N LYS A 78 5.11 23.46 -16.81
CA LYS A 78 4.99 23.86 -15.39
C LYS A 78 5.68 22.91 -14.39
N GLY A 79 5.75 21.62 -14.70
CA GLY A 79 6.35 20.60 -13.80
C GLY A 79 5.52 20.25 -12.54
N THR A 80 4.41 20.95 -12.30
CA THR A 80 3.59 20.87 -11.08
C THR A 80 2.14 20.45 -11.36
N CYS A 81 1.91 19.61 -12.39
CA CYS A 81 0.55 19.19 -12.75
C CYS A 81 -0.16 18.49 -11.60
N GLU A 82 -1.41 18.89 -11.34
CA GLU A 82 -2.28 18.19 -10.41
C GLU A 82 -2.66 16.81 -10.96
N ILE A 83 -2.44 15.77 -10.15
CA ILE A 83 -2.70 14.39 -10.51
C ILE A 83 -3.98 13.91 -9.80
N THR A 84 -5.05 13.76 -10.56
CA THR A 84 -6.34 13.22 -10.12
C THR A 84 -6.74 11.98 -10.93
N ARG A 85 -7.82 11.29 -10.57
CA ARG A 85 -8.37 10.17 -11.35
C ARG A 85 -8.57 10.52 -12.83
N LYS A 86 -9.02 11.76 -13.11
CA LYS A 86 -9.33 12.26 -14.45
C LYS A 86 -8.08 12.75 -15.19
N THR A 87 -7.18 13.45 -14.50
CA THR A 87 -6.03 14.13 -15.14
C THR A 87 -4.76 13.29 -15.20
N ARG A 88 -4.65 12.18 -14.45
CA ARG A 88 -3.43 11.35 -14.35
C ARG A 88 -2.86 10.83 -15.68
N ARG A 89 -3.62 10.86 -16.78
CA ARG A 89 -3.12 10.45 -18.11
C ARG A 89 -2.49 11.61 -18.91
N GLN A 90 -2.77 12.85 -18.53
CA GLN A 90 -2.35 14.04 -19.28
C GLN A 90 -0.86 14.36 -19.11
N CYS A 91 -0.25 14.00 -17.99
CA CYS A 91 1.17 14.26 -17.73
C CYS A 91 1.85 13.05 -17.06
N GLN A 92 2.55 12.25 -17.86
CA GLN A 92 3.28 11.08 -17.35
C GLN A 92 4.45 11.51 -16.44
N ALA A 93 5.14 12.59 -16.76
CA ALA A 93 6.28 13.09 -15.98
C ALA A 93 5.88 13.46 -14.54
N CYS A 94 4.86 14.30 -14.38
CA CYS A 94 4.38 14.71 -13.04
C CYS A 94 3.76 13.53 -12.29
N ARG A 95 3.12 12.59 -12.98
CA ARG A 95 2.60 11.38 -12.35
C ARG A 95 3.72 10.51 -11.80
N LEU A 96 4.80 10.29 -12.56
CA LEU A 96 5.95 9.50 -12.10
C LEU A 96 6.66 10.19 -10.93
N ARG A 97 6.84 11.51 -11.03
CA ARG A 97 7.39 12.31 -9.94
C ARG A 97 6.55 12.13 -8.66
N LYS A 98 5.22 12.28 -8.75
CA LYS A 98 4.33 12.09 -7.59
C LYS A 98 4.36 10.67 -7.04
N CYS A 99 4.49 9.64 -7.89
CA CYS A 99 4.71 8.25 -7.43
C CYS A 99 5.95 8.14 -6.53
N LEU A 100 7.07 8.69 -6.98
CA LEU A 100 8.34 8.70 -6.23
C LEU A 100 8.21 9.49 -4.93
N GLU A 101 7.66 10.71 -4.99
CA GLU A 101 7.44 11.57 -3.82
C GLU A 101 6.50 10.94 -2.80
N SER A 102 5.54 10.13 -3.25
CA SER A 102 4.64 9.37 -2.35
C SER A 102 5.33 8.17 -1.70
N GLY A 103 6.57 7.85 -2.08
CA GLY A 103 7.37 6.75 -1.52
C GLY A 103 7.36 5.45 -2.33
N MET A 104 6.97 5.48 -3.62
CA MET A 104 6.99 4.25 -4.44
C MET A 104 8.43 3.83 -4.75
N LYS A 105 8.75 2.57 -4.45
CA LYS A 105 10.10 2.00 -4.48
C LYS A 105 10.38 1.20 -5.77
N LYS A 106 11.40 1.58 -6.53
CA LYS A 106 11.80 0.90 -7.79
C LYS A 106 12.38 -0.49 -7.51
N GLU A 107 13.09 -0.63 -6.40
CA GLU A 107 13.72 -1.86 -5.91
C GLU A 107 12.73 -3.00 -5.69
N MET A 108 11.44 -2.69 -5.50
CA MET A 108 10.38 -3.70 -5.37
C MET A 108 9.81 -4.18 -6.72
N ILE A 109 10.36 -3.70 -7.84
CA ILE A 109 10.04 -4.21 -9.17
C ILE A 109 10.99 -5.37 -9.49
N MET A 110 10.43 -6.57 -9.70
CA MET A 110 11.21 -7.74 -10.10
C MET A 110 12.00 -7.47 -11.40
N SER A 111 13.27 -7.90 -11.39
CA SER A 111 14.12 -7.92 -12.58
C SER A 111 13.59 -8.90 -13.62
N ASP A 112 13.99 -8.72 -14.88
CA ASP A 112 13.54 -9.61 -15.95
C ASP A 112 14.03 -11.05 -15.75
N ALA A 113 15.24 -11.24 -15.21
CA ALA A 113 15.75 -12.54 -14.82
C ALA A 113 14.89 -13.21 -13.73
N ALA A 114 14.52 -12.49 -12.67
CA ALA A 114 13.68 -13.02 -11.60
C ALA A 114 12.26 -13.36 -12.09
N VAL A 115 11.73 -12.59 -13.04
CA VAL A 115 10.43 -12.89 -13.68
C VAL A 115 10.51 -14.21 -14.47
N GLU A 116 11.59 -14.43 -15.21
CA GLU A 116 11.73 -15.64 -16.01
C GLU A 116 11.90 -16.89 -15.13
N GLN A 117 12.71 -16.80 -14.07
CA GLN A 117 12.83 -17.87 -13.08
C GLN A 117 11.46 -18.26 -12.48
N ARG A 118 10.66 -17.26 -12.08
CA ARG A 118 9.30 -17.52 -11.56
C ARG A 118 8.40 -18.20 -12.60
N ARG A 119 8.48 -17.81 -13.87
CA ARG A 119 7.68 -18.42 -14.94
C ARG A 119 8.05 -19.88 -15.18
N ALA A 120 9.33 -20.22 -15.09
CA ALA A 120 9.80 -21.59 -15.25
C ALA A 120 9.28 -22.51 -14.12
N LEU A 121 9.06 -21.99 -12.91
CA LEU A 121 8.48 -22.74 -11.79
C LEU A 121 6.98 -23.01 -11.95
N ILE A 122 6.22 -22.08 -12.56
CA ILE A 122 4.75 -22.22 -12.73
C ILE A 122 4.39 -23.17 -13.88
N LYS A 123 5.30 -23.37 -14.85
CA LYS A 123 5.09 -24.26 -16.00
C LYS A 123 5.36 -25.75 -15.73
N LYS A 124 5.91 -26.07 -14.55
CA LYS A 124 6.09 -27.45 -14.08
C LYS A 124 4.84 -27.89 -13.35
#